data_AF-A0A7R9VD42-F1
#
_entry.id   AF-A0A7R9VD42-F1
#
_cell.length_a   1.000
_cell.length_b   1.000
_cell.length_c   1.000
_cell.angle_alpha   90.00
_cell.angle_beta   90.00
_cell.angle_gamma   90.00
#
_symmetry.space_group_name_H-M   'P 1'
#
loop_
_entity.id
_entity.type
_entity.pdbx_description
1 polymer ?
#
loop_
_entity_poly.entity_id
_entity_poly.type
_entity_poly.pdbx_seq_one_letter_code
_entity_poly.pdbx_strand_id
1 'polypeptide(L)'
;AAVSAVSVGQVVNLVSNDARRFDDYAMHMPWLFWAPLELGMVLLMVALKIGIVPAAAGVGLIACIVPLQAMLVGFVSKTRHATARWTDERVRLASELIQGCLAVKMLSWERLLVERLSGLRAREAAHVAAMNR
;
A
#
# COMPACT_ATOMS: atom_id res chain seq x y z
N ALA A 1 -22.05 22.01 16.96
CA ALA A 1 -20.67 22.49 17.10
C ALA A 1 -19.62 21.54 16.50
N ALA A 2 -19.76 20.20 16.61
CA ALA A 2 -18.80 19.26 16.02
C ALA A 2 -18.91 19.10 14.49
N VAL A 3 -20.13 19.19 13.92
CA VAL A 3 -20.37 19.00 12.47
C VAL A 3 -19.80 20.16 11.63
N SER A 4 -19.70 21.37 12.19
CA SER A 4 -19.14 22.56 11.53
C SER A 4 -17.60 22.56 11.45
N ALA A 5 -16.93 21.64 12.13
CA ALA A 5 -15.47 21.48 12.06
C ALA A 5 -15.02 20.46 11.00
N VAL A 6 -15.96 19.74 10.38
CA VAL A 6 -15.66 18.70 9.38
C VAL A 6 -16.02 19.24 8.00
N SER A 7 -15.02 19.41 7.15
CA SER A 7 -15.22 19.81 5.75
C SER A 7 -15.86 18.67 4.95
N VAL A 8 -16.61 19.02 3.91
CA VAL A 8 -17.20 18.04 2.98
C VAL A 8 -16.12 17.11 2.39
N GLY A 9 -14.93 17.65 2.11
CA GLY A 9 -13.79 16.87 1.62
C GLY A 9 -13.29 15.81 2.61
N GLN A 10 -13.28 16.12 3.91
CA GLN A 10 -12.92 15.13 4.94
C GLN A 10 -13.94 14.00 5.03
N VAL A 11 -15.24 14.31 4.93
CA VAL A 11 -16.28 13.28 4.92
C VAL A 11 -16.13 12.38 3.68
N VAL A 12 -15.90 12.97 2.50
CA VAL A 12 -15.72 12.21 1.26
C VAL A 12 -14.47 11.33 1.32
N ASN A 13 -13.35 11.83 1.85
CA ASN A 13 -12.14 11.03 2.00
C ASN A 13 -12.34 9.87 2.99
N LEU A 14 -12.99 10.12 4.12
CA LEU A 14 -13.31 9.09 5.11
C LEU A 14 -14.17 7.96 4.49
N VAL A 15 -15.21 8.33 3.75
CA VAL A 15 -16.11 7.34 3.13
C VAL A 15 -15.44 6.61 1.95
N SER A 16 -14.60 7.29 1.15
CA SER A 16 -14.00 6.69 -0.05
C SER A 16 -12.74 5.87 0.23
N ASN A 17 -11.93 6.26 1.20
CA ASN A 17 -10.65 5.63 1.49
C ASN A 17 -10.72 4.76 2.76
N ASP A 18 -11.14 5.35 3.89
CA ASP A 18 -11.13 4.66 5.18
C ASP A 18 -12.20 3.56 5.26
N ALA A 19 -13.42 3.81 4.76
CA ALA A 19 -14.46 2.78 4.76
C ALA A 19 -14.09 1.57 3.89
N ARG A 20 -13.47 1.81 2.72
CA ARG A 20 -12.98 0.73 1.85
C ARG A 20 -11.88 -0.09 2.53
N ARG A 21 -10.94 0.61 3.17
CA ARG A 21 -9.86 -0.05 3.90
C ARG A 21 -10.38 -0.84 5.11
N PHE A 22 -11.43 -0.34 5.77
CA PHE A 22 -12.11 -1.04 6.85
C PHE A 22 -12.79 -2.32 6.34
N ASP A 23 -13.44 -2.28 5.18
CA ASP A 23 -14.07 -3.45 4.56
C ASP A 23 -13.04 -4.56 4.27
N ASP A 24 -11.90 -4.19 3.69
CA ASP A 24 -10.78 -5.12 3.47
C ASP A 24 -10.30 -5.74 4.80
N TYR A 25 -10.14 -4.95 5.86
CA TYR A 25 -9.72 -5.47 7.16
C TYR A 25 -10.79 -6.32 7.84
N ALA A 26 -12.07 -5.94 7.74
CA ALA A 26 -13.19 -6.67 8.34
C ALA A 26 -13.29 -8.08 7.76
N MET A 27 -13.03 -8.25 6.46
CA MET A 27 -12.97 -9.58 5.82
C MET A 27 -11.84 -10.45 6.39
N HIS A 28 -10.70 -9.86 6.76
CA HIS A 28 -9.53 -10.60 7.25
C HIS A 28 -9.50 -10.74 8.78
N MET A 29 -10.24 -9.93 9.52
CA MET A 29 -10.25 -9.90 10.98
C MET A 29 -10.52 -11.26 11.64
N PRO A 30 -11.44 -12.12 11.14
CA PRO A 30 -11.68 -13.43 11.74
C PRO A 30 -10.43 -14.34 11.76
N TRP A 31 -9.54 -14.21 10.78
CA TRP A 31 -8.31 -15.00 10.70
C TRP A 31 -7.36 -14.74 11.86
N LEU A 32 -7.42 -13.57 12.49
CA LEU A 32 -6.62 -13.25 13.67
C LEU A 32 -6.91 -14.19 14.84
N PHE A 33 -8.16 -14.66 14.96
CA PHE A 33 -8.57 -15.61 15.98
C PHE A 33 -8.51 -17.05 15.50
N TRP A 34 -8.87 -17.31 14.24
CA TRP A 34 -8.89 -18.65 13.68
C TRP A 34 -7.48 -19.23 13.49
N ALA A 35 -6.52 -18.44 13.00
CA ALA A 35 -5.18 -18.93 12.69
C ALA A 35 -4.40 -19.44 13.92
N PRO A 36 -4.40 -18.77 15.09
CA PRO A 36 -3.76 -19.31 16.30
C PRO A 36 -4.42 -20.60 16.80
N LEU A 37 -5.75 -20.67 16.72
CA LEU A 37 -6.52 -21.85 17.12
C LEU A 37 -6.19 -23.04 16.20
N GLU A 38 -6.20 -22.81 14.88
CA GLU A 38 -5.81 -23.80 13.88
C GLU A 38 -4.36 -24.29 14.10
N LEU A 39 -3.41 -23.36 14.27
CA LEU A 39 -2.01 -23.68 14.55
C LEU A 39 -1.87 -24.54 15.82
N GLY A 40 -2.58 -24.18 16.89
CA GLY A 40 -2.57 -24.94 18.14
C GLY A 40 -3.11 -26.37 17.96
N MET A 41 -4.20 -26.54 17.22
CA MET A 41 -4.77 -27.85 16.92
C MET A 41 -3.81 -28.71 16.09
N VAL A 42 -3.21 -28.15 15.04
CA VAL A 42 -2.24 -28.87 14.19
C VAL A 42 -1.02 -29.29 15.02
N LEU A 43 -0.47 -28.40 15.85
CA LEU A 43 0.67 -28.73 16.71
C LEU A 43 0.33 -29.83 17.72
N LEU A 44 -0.86 -29.79 18.33
CA LEU A 44 -1.32 -30.84 19.24
C LEU A 44 -1.46 -32.19 18.51
N MET A 45 -2.06 -32.19 17.32
CA MET A 45 -2.21 -33.41 16.52
C MET A 45 -0.86 -34.01 16.15
N VAL A 46 0.10 -33.18 15.70
CA VAL A 46 1.46 -33.63 15.35
C VAL A 46 2.18 -34.17 16.59
N ALA A 47 2.08 -33.47 17.73
CA ALA A 47 2.71 -33.91 18.97
C ALA A 47 2.19 -35.27 19.45
N LEU A 48 0.88 -35.51 19.36
CA LEU A 48 0.26 -36.75 19.80
C LEU A 48 0.42 -37.92 18.82
N LYS A 49 0.44 -37.66 17.51
CA LYS A 49 0.45 -38.72 16.47
C LYS A 49 1.84 -39.03 15.92
N ILE A 50 2.72 -38.05 15.83
CA ILE A 50 4.05 -38.20 15.22
C ILE A 50 5.14 -38.02 16.30
N GLY A 51 4.90 -37.13 17.26
CA GLY A 51 5.78 -36.88 18.40
C GLY A 51 6.17 -35.41 18.53
N ILE A 52 6.81 -35.12 19.66
CA ILE A 52 7.14 -33.74 20.06
C ILE A 52 8.24 -33.13 19.17
N VAL A 53 9.20 -33.95 18.69
CA VAL A 53 10.34 -33.46 17.90
C VAL A 53 9.90 -32.86 16.54
N PRO A 54 9.04 -33.51 15.73
CA PRO A 54 8.48 -32.89 14.52
C PRO A 54 7.63 -31.66 14.79
N ALA A 55 6.86 -31.63 15.89
CA ALA A 55 6.07 -30.47 16.26
C ALA A 55 6.98 -29.25 16.57
N ALA A 56 8.05 -29.46 17.33
CA ALA A 56 9.04 -28.42 17.62
C ALA A 56 9.77 -27.94 16.36
N ALA A 57 10.10 -28.84 15.43
CA ALA A 57 10.68 -28.47 14.14
C ALA A 57 9.74 -27.58 13.30
N GLY A 58 8.44 -27.88 13.29
CA GLY A 58 7.43 -27.05 12.63
C GLY A 58 7.34 -25.64 13.22
N VAL A 59 7.36 -25.52 14.56
CA VAL A 59 7.42 -24.22 15.24
C VAL A 59 8.69 -23.45 14.85
N GLY A 60 9.84 -24.13 14.82
CA GLY A 60 11.10 -23.53 14.39
C GLY A 60 11.05 -22.99 12.97
N LEU A 61 10.46 -23.75 12.03
CA LEU A 61 10.28 -23.31 10.65
C LEU A 61 9.38 -22.06 10.56
N ILE A 62 8.25 -22.05 11.26
CA ILE A 62 7.34 -20.88 11.30
C ILE A 62 8.07 -19.66 11.88
N ALA A 63 8.85 -19.84 12.95
CA ALA A 63 9.65 -18.78 13.55
C ALA A 63 10.71 -18.21 12.60
N CYS A 64 11.21 -18.99 11.62
CA CYS A 64 12.08 -18.50 10.55
C CYS A 64 11.32 -17.82 9.40
N ILE A 65 10.13 -18.32 9.05
CA ILE A 65 9.32 -17.77 7.94
C ILE A 65 8.73 -16.41 8.29
N VAL A 66 8.24 -16.20 9.52
CA VAL A 66 7.64 -14.93 9.97
C VAL A 66 8.58 -13.72 9.76
N PRO A 67 9.85 -13.73 10.21
CA PRO A 67 10.75 -12.60 9.98
C PRO A 67 11.10 -12.44 8.49
N LEU A 68 11.22 -13.53 7.73
CA LEU A 68 11.41 -13.46 6.28
C LEU A 68 10.24 -12.73 5.60
N GLN A 69 9.00 -13.08 5.97
CA GLN A 69 7.81 -12.39 5.47
C GLN A 69 7.81 -10.91 5.86
N ALA A 70 8.19 -10.57 7.10
CA ALA A 70 8.28 -9.17 7.54
C ALA A 70 9.31 -8.36 6.74
N MET A 71 10.47 -8.95 6.43
CA MET A 71 11.49 -8.34 5.57
C MET A 71 10.95 -8.08 4.15
N LEU A 72 10.26 -9.07 3.57
CA LEU A 72 9.64 -8.94 2.24
C LEU A 72 8.56 -7.86 2.21
N VAL A 73 7.70 -7.79 3.23
CA VAL A 73 6.70 -6.72 3.38
C VAL A 73 7.39 -5.36 3.47
N GLY A 74 8.49 -5.26 4.22
CA GLY A 74 9.30 -4.04 4.29
C GLY A 74 9.86 -3.62 2.93
N PHE A 75 10.34 -4.57 2.13
CA PHE A 75 10.82 -4.31 0.78
C PHE A 75 9.70 -3.79 -0.14
N VAL A 76 8.56 -4.50 -0.19
CA VAL A 76 7.38 -4.11 -0.98
C VAL A 76 6.84 -2.74 -0.54
N SER A 77 6.84 -2.45 0.76
CA SER A 77 6.41 -1.15 1.27
C SER A 77 7.33 -0.03 0.77
N LYS A 78 8.65 -0.22 0.81
CA LYS A 78 9.62 0.77 0.30
C LYS A 78 9.44 1.05 -1.18
N THR A 79 9.26 0.01 -2.00
CA THR A 79 9.07 0.18 -3.45
C THR A 79 7.73 0.86 -3.77
N ARG A 80 6.66 0.50 -3.05
CA ARG A 80 5.37 1.18 -3.15
C ARG A 80 5.46 2.65 -2.77
N HIS A 81 6.17 2.98 -1.69
CA HIS A 81 6.40 4.36 -1.27
C HIS A 81 7.21 5.17 -2.27
N ALA A 82 8.25 4.58 -2.86
CA ALA A 82 9.03 5.23 -3.91
C ALA A 82 8.17 5.53 -5.16
N THR A 83 7.36 4.57 -5.59
CA THR A 83 6.42 4.74 -6.72
C THR A 83 5.38 5.83 -6.42
N ALA A 84 4.81 5.85 -5.22
CA ALA A 84 3.84 6.86 -4.81
C ALA A 84 4.40 8.29 -4.91
N ARG A 85 5.66 8.51 -4.53
CA ARG A 85 6.29 9.84 -4.64
C ARG A 85 6.32 10.40 -6.07
N TRP A 86 6.64 9.56 -7.05
CA TRP A 86 6.68 9.97 -8.46
C TRP A 86 5.27 10.31 -8.97
N THR A 87 4.28 9.49 -8.63
CA THR A 87 2.88 9.71 -8.97
C THR A 87 2.34 10.99 -8.34
N ASP A 88 2.66 11.23 -7.06
CA ASP A 88 2.24 12.43 -6.31
C ASP A 88 2.82 13.71 -6.93
N GLU A 89 4.09 13.71 -7.33
CA GLU A 89 4.71 14.86 -8.00
C GLU A 89 4.03 15.18 -9.34
N ARG A 90 3.72 14.14 -10.14
CA ARG A 90 2.98 14.30 -11.40
C ARG A 90 1.59 14.87 -11.16
N VAL A 91 0.83 14.31 -10.22
CA VAL A 91 -0.55 14.72 -9.91
C VAL A 91 -0.58 16.14 -9.35
N ARG A 92 0.40 16.49 -8.51
CA ARG A 92 0.57 17.85 -8.00
C ARG A 92 0.81 18.86 -9.13
N LEU A 93 1.78 18.61 -9.99
CA LEU A 93 2.07 19.51 -11.11
C LEU A 93 0.89 19.62 -12.08
N ALA A 94 0.22 18.50 -12.38
CA ALA A 94 -1.00 18.53 -13.19
C ALA A 94 -2.11 19.39 -12.55
N SER A 95 -2.26 19.32 -11.22
CA SER A 95 -3.22 20.16 -10.48
C SER A 95 -2.85 21.65 -10.54
N GLU A 96 -1.58 21.99 -10.32
CA GLU A 96 -1.07 23.37 -10.41
C GLU A 96 -1.30 23.97 -11.81
N LEU A 97 -1.10 23.16 -12.87
CA LEU A 97 -1.35 23.56 -14.25
C LEU A 97 -2.83 23.85 -14.54
N ILE A 98 -3.73 23.01 -14.03
CA ILE A 98 -5.17 23.20 -14.22
C ILE A 98 -5.64 24.47 -13.49
N GLN A 99 -5.16 24.69 -12.26
CA GLN A 99 -5.46 25.90 -11.49
C GLN A 99 -4.93 27.17 -12.19
N GLY A 100 -3.75 27.10 -12.82
CA GLY A 100 -3.12 28.20 -13.54
C GLY A 100 -3.42 28.28 -15.05
N CYS A 101 -4.44 27.57 -15.55
CA CYS A 101 -4.64 27.33 -16.99
C CYS A 101 -4.69 28.63 -17.83
N LEU A 102 -5.29 29.70 -17.31
CA LEU A 102 -5.37 30.97 -18.03
C LEU A 102 -4.00 31.63 -18.21
N ALA A 103 -3.14 31.62 -17.18
CA ALA A 103 -1.78 32.14 -17.28
C ALA A 103 -0.92 31.32 -18.25
N VAL A 104 -1.09 29.99 -18.25
CA VAL A 104 -0.40 29.09 -19.18
C VAL A 104 -0.73 29.45 -20.64
N LYS A 105 -2.00 29.70 -20.95
CA LYS A 105 -2.44 30.11 -22.28
C LYS A 105 -1.96 31.50 -22.66
N MET A 106 -2.10 32.48 -21.76
CA MET A 106 -1.68 33.87 -21.99
C MET A 106 -0.17 33.98 -22.27
N LEU A 107 0.64 33.12 -21.66
CA LEU A 107 2.09 33.10 -21.85
C LEU A 107 2.56 32.07 -22.89
N SER A 108 1.64 31.34 -23.53
CA SER A 108 1.95 30.26 -24.49
C SER A 108 2.92 29.20 -23.93
N TRP A 109 2.87 28.95 -22.62
CA TRP A 109 3.76 28.00 -21.92
C TRP A 109 3.35 26.53 -22.08
N GLU A 110 2.32 26.25 -22.87
CA GLU A 110 1.75 24.90 -23.05
C GLU A 110 2.80 23.85 -23.44
N ARG A 111 3.65 24.15 -24.43
CA ARG A 111 4.69 23.21 -24.89
C ARG A 111 5.70 22.89 -23.81
N LEU A 112 6.22 23.91 -23.11
CA LEU A 112 7.21 23.74 -22.03
C LEU A 112 6.66 22.85 -20.91
N LEU A 113 5.39 23.04 -20.56
CA LEU A 113 4.74 22.31 -19.47
C LEU A 113 4.39 20.88 -19.88
N VAL A 114 3.95 20.66 -21.11
CA VAL A 114 3.74 19.30 -21.67
C VAL A 114 5.06 18.52 -21.69
N GLU A 115 6.15 19.14 -22.14
CA GLU A 115 7.47 18.53 -22.15
C GLU A 115 7.91 18.14 -20.73
N ARG A 116 7.74 19.05 -19.76
CA ARG A 116 8.03 18.79 -18.34
C ARG A 116 7.20 17.63 -17.77
N LEU A 117 5.90 17.58 -18.05
CA LEU A 117 5.01 16.52 -17.59
C LEU A 117 5.36 15.16 -18.23
N SER A 118 5.72 15.17 -19.52
CA SER A 118 6.14 13.98 -20.25
C SER A 118 7.45 13.41 -19.70
N GLY A 119 8.39 14.27 -19.32
CA GLY A 119 9.64 13.88 -18.67
C GLY A 119 9.42 13.22 -17.31
N LEU A 120 8.48 13.74 -16.50
CA LEU A 120 8.09 13.11 -15.23
C LEU A 120 7.43 11.74 -15.44
N ARG A 121 6.51 11.64 -16.41
CA ARG A 121 5.87 10.36 -16.77
C ARG A 121 6.89 9.33 -17.26
N ALA A 122 7.89 9.75 -18.03
CA ALA A 122 8.97 8.86 -18.49
C ALA A 122 9.80 8.31 -17.30
N ARG A 123 10.10 9.15 -16.31
CA ARG A 123 10.80 8.73 -15.08
C ARG A 123 9.96 7.77 -14.24
N GLU A 124 8.67 8.05 -14.07
CA GLU A 124 7.73 7.16 -13.39
C GLU A 124 7.65 5.79 -14.10
N ALA A 125 7.46 5.78 -15.41
CA ALA A 125 7.40 4.56 -16.21
C ALA A 125 8.70 3.75 -16.15
N ALA A 126 9.86 4.41 -16.20
CA ALA A 126 11.16 3.76 -16.05
C ALA A 126 11.33 3.13 -14.66
N HIS A 127 10.88 3.81 -13.60
CA HIS A 127 10.94 3.28 -12.24
C HIS A 127 10.02 2.06 -12.05
N VAL A 128 8.80 2.12 -12.56
CA VAL A 128 7.85 0.99 -12.52
C VAL A 128 8.37 -0.18 -13.36
N ALA A 129 8.95 0.07 -14.54
CA ALA A 129 9.53 -0.97 -15.37
C ALA A 129 10.76 -1.64 -14.73
N ALA A 130 11.57 -0.87 -13.99
CA ALA A 130 12.70 -1.41 -13.23
C ALA A 130 12.25 -2.24 -12.02
N MET A 131 11.11 -1.91 -11.41
CA MET A 131 10.52 -2.69 -10.32
C MET A 131 9.88 -4.00 -10.80
N ASN A 132 9.45 -4.07 -12.05
CA ASN A 132 8.78 -5.23 -12.63
C ASN A 132 9.73 -6.26 -13.27
N ARG A 133 11.05 -6.01 -13.25
CA ARG A 133 12.09 -6.97 -13.65
C ARG A 133 12.70 -7.62 -12.41
#